data_AF-A0A9X1YHE5-F1
#
_entry.id   AF-A0A9X1YHE5-F1
#
_cell.length_a   1.000
_cell.length_b   1.000
_cell.length_c   1.000
_cell.angle_alpha   90.00
_cell.angle_beta   90.00
_cell.angle_gamma   90.00
#
_symmetry.space_group_name_H-M   'P 1'
#
loop_
_entity.id
_entity.type
_entity.pdbx_description
1 polymer ?
#
loop_
_entity_poly.entity_id
_entity_poly.type
_entity_poly.pdbx_seq_one_letter_code
_entity_poly.pdbx_strand_id
1 'polypeptide(L)'
;MTEPDKTPSLESSTNSAPGNGAGLVADGLKRRRLLKLGASGASVALTLTSRPARAWHCNTTSAWGSAQLAPTASTTAREGSHEISDECWSITEWCNNTAHGSLGQPWPHLGCNNTTQINAYTVGTLYQPYGGIPSGLTSSNKLMDKLKNGTQFQKYMLCARLNAKFVTSVQTCLRNNLVDQLPLMAGGSYSPPNLKGVVWNQTDIMNYLTSNWMVQP
;
A
#
# COMPACT_ATOMS: atom_id res chain seq x y z
N MET A 1 -2.25 54.01 65.61
CA MET A 1 -3.71 53.96 65.44
C MET A 1 -4.04 52.65 64.74
N THR A 2 -4.61 51.71 65.51
CA THR A 2 -5.54 50.63 65.11
C THR A 2 -5.26 49.77 63.86
N GLU A 3 -4.97 48.47 64.10
CA GLU A 3 -5.50 47.29 63.37
C GLU A 3 -7.05 47.34 63.22
N PRO A 4 -7.79 46.46 62.48
CA PRO A 4 -7.43 45.13 61.94
C PRO A 4 -8.04 44.76 60.55
N ASP A 5 -7.73 43.53 60.15
CA ASP A 5 -8.47 42.57 59.32
C ASP A 5 -10.01 42.57 59.49
N LYS A 6 -10.76 42.34 58.38
CA LYS A 6 -12.00 41.51 58.34
C LYS A 6 -12.73 41.51 56.99
N THR A 7 -12.91 40.31 56.46
CA THR A 7 -14.06 39.86 55.65
C THR A 7 -15.42 40.27 56.26
N PRO A 8 -16.48 40.29 55.44
CA PRO A 8 -17.66 39.54 55.87
C PRO A 8 -18.23 38.64 54.78
N SER A 9 -18.47 37.42 55.21
CA SER A 9 -19.39 36.41 54.70
C SER A 9 -20.84 36.92 54.74
N LEU A 10 -21.70 36.37 53.87
CA LEU A 10 -23.09 36.12 54.19
C LEU A 10 -23.43 34.68 53.79
N GLU A 11 -23.65 33.86 54.80
CA GLU A 11 -24.17 32.50 54.75
C GLU A 11 -25.70 32.49 54.71
N SER A 12 -26.24 31.33 54.31
CA SER A 12 -27.44 30.69 54.88
C SER A 12 -28.81 31.21 54.36
N SER A 13 -29.84 30.40 54.09
CA SER A 13 -30.22 29.12 54.70
C SER A 13 -31.24 28.32 53.84
N THR A 14 -31.10 26.98 53.84
CA THR A 14 -32.14 25.91 54.06
C THR A 14 -33.33 25.77 53.09
N ASN A 15 -33.91 24.59 52.79
CA ASN A 15 -33.74 23.16 53.06
C ASN A 15 -34.72 22.46 52.07
N SER A 16 -34.51 21.24 51.56
CA SER A 16 -34.89 20.00 52.26
C SER A 16 -34.55 18.79 51.37
N ALA A 17 -33.95 17.74 51.95
CA ALA A 17 -33.98 16.37 51.41
C ALA A 17 -35.08 15.58 52.17
N PRO A 18 -35.63 14.47 51.63
CA PRO A 18 -34.92 13.19 51.73
C PRO A 18 -35.13 12.24 50.53
N GLY A 19 -34.15 11.36 50.27
CA GLY A 19 -34.39 10.23 49.36
C GLY A 19 -33.16 9.53 48.79
N ASN A 20 -32.42 8.85 49.65
CA ASN A 20 -31.67 7.60 49.42
C ASN A 20 -30.96 7.36 48.06
N GLY A 21 -29.62 7.35 48.15
CA GLY A 21 -28.89 6.08 47.98
C GLY A 21 -28.29 5.80 46.61
N ALA A 22 -26.95 5.81 46.58
CA ALA A 22 -26.07 5.10 45.66
C ALA A 22 -26.17 5.53 44.17
N GLY A 23 -25.08 5.86 43.48
CA GLY A 23 -23.68 5.68 43.78
C GLY A 23 -22.94 6.03 42.49
N LEU A 24 -21.75 6.56 42.68
CA LEU A 24 -20.73 6.82 41.67
C LEU A 24 -20.28 5.51 40.97
N VAL A 25 -21.16 4.84 40.22
CA VAL A 25 -20.81 3.67 39.40
C VAL A 25 -21.84 3.47 38.27
N ALA A 26 -21.90 4.36 37.27
CA ALA A 26 -22.75 4.08 36.09
C ALA A 26 -22.32 4.69 34.75
N ASP A 27 -21.20 5.43 34.67
CA ASP A 27 -20.73 5.96 33.37
C ASP A 27 -19.91 4.95 32.55
N GLY A 28 -19.79 3.71 33.05
CA GLY A 28 -19.13 2.59 32.36
C GLY A 28 -20.05 1.70 31.51
N LEU A 29 -21.35 1.96 31.45
CA LEU A 29 -22.34 1.05 30.83
C LEU A 29 -23.04 1.60 29.58
N LYS A 30 -22.47 2.62 28.91
CA LYS A 30 -22.98 3.14 27.62
C LYS A 30 -22.37 2.51 26.36
N ARG A 31 -21.45 1.54 26.47
CA ARG A 31 -20.77 0.91 25.31
C ARG A 31 -21.06 -0.57 25.04
N ARG A 32 -21.98 -1.20 25.77
CA ARG A 32 -22.42 -2.59 25.49
C ARG A 32 -23.92 -2.75 25.71
N ARG A 33 -24.71 -2.19 24.81
CA ARG A 33 -26.01 -2.79 24.48
C ARG A 33 -25.91 -3.36 23.08
N LEU A 34 -25.44 -4.60 23.03
CA LEU A 34 -25.80 -5.51 21.95
C LEU A 34 -27.32 -5.46 21.80
N LEU A 35 -27.78 -4.97 20.65
CA LEU A 35 -29.16 -5.06 20.22
C LEU A 35 -29.46 -6.55 19.96
N LYS A 36 -29.84 -7.24 21.02
CA LYS A 36 -30.49 -8.55 20.97
C LYS A 36 -31.96 -8.29 21.27
N LEU A 37 -32.76 -7.98 20.24
CA LEU A 37 -34.23 -8.05 20.24
C LEU A 37 -34.77 -7.66 18.85
N GLY A 38 -35.60 -8.52 18.25
CA GLY A 38 -36.52 -8.11 17.18
C GLY A 38 -36.22 -8.64 15.78
N ALA A 39 -36.30 -9.96 15.60
CA ALA A 39 -36.53 -10.55 14.28
C ALA A 39 -37.97 -10.27 13.85
N SER A 40 -38.18 -9.23 13.04
CA SER A 40 -39.34 -9.15 12.14
C SER A 40 -39.11 -8.06 11.08
N GLY A 41 -38.79 -8.50 9.86
CA GLY A 41 -39.30 -7.80 8.67
C GLY A 41 -38.45 -6.75 7.97
N ALA A 42 -37.13 -6.69 8.16
CA ALA A 42 -36.26 -5.99 7.22
C ALA A 42 -34.87 -6.61 7.21
N SER A 43 -34.61 -7.50 6.25
CA SER A 43 -33.26 -7.78 5.80
C SER A 43 -32.71 -6.50 5.17
N VAL A 44 -32.17 -5.61 6.00
CA VAL A 44 -31.19 -4.64 5.52
C VAL A 44 -29.97 -5.46 5.14
N ALA A 45 -30.01 -6.03 3.94
CA ALA A 45 -28.82 -6.43 3.23
C ALA A 45 -27.99 -5.16 3.13
N LEU A 46 -27.02 -5.02 4.02
CA LEU A 46 -25.86 -4.18 3.78
C LEU A 46 -25.15 -4.81 2.59
N THR A 47 -25.66 -4.53 1.39
CA THR A 47 -24.86 -4.60 0.19
C THR A 47 -23.84 -3.49 0.39
N LEU A 48 -22.72 -3.85 1.03
CA LEU A 48 -21.46 -3.17 0.88
C LEU A 48 -21.17 -3.23 -0.62
N THR A 49 -21.78 -2.31 -1.35
CA THR A 49 -21.38 -1.96 -2.70
C THR A 49 -20.01 -1.33 -2.48
N SER A 50 -19.01 -2.19 -2.36
CA SER A 50 -17.63 -1.83 -2.57
C SER A 50 -17.60 -1.35 -4.01
N ARG A 51 -17.88 -0.05 -4.20
CA ARG A 51 -17.20 0.68 -5.24
C ARG A 51 -15.73 0.31 -5.05
N PRO A 52 -15.01 -0.21 -6.05
CA PRO A 52 -13.59 -0.45 -5.92
C PRO A 52 -12.98 0.90 -5.53
N ALA A 53 -12.73 1.08 -4.24
CA ALA A 53 -12.25 2.31 -3.67
C ALA A 53 -10.79 2.34 -4.08
N ARG A 54 -10.52 2.98 -5.22
CA ARG A 54 -9.20 3.28 -5.76
C ARG A 54 -8.16 2.23 -5.35
N ALA A 55 -8.23 1.05 -5.98
CA ALA A 55 -7.20 0.02 -5.83
C ALA A 55 -5.80 0.50 -6.29
N TRP A 56 -5.70 1.72 -6.81
CA TRP A 56 -4.50 2.44 -7.21
C TRP A 56 -3.58 2.89 -6.10
N HIS A 57 -3.93 2.65 -4.85
CA HIS A 57 -3.10 3.08 -3.75
C HIS A 57 -2.73 1.85 -2.95
N CYS A 58 -1.47 1.75 -2.54
CA CYS A 58 -1.01 0.75 -1.56
C CYS A 58 -1.66 0.97 -0.17
N ASN A 59 -2.80 1.67 -0.11
CA ASN A 59 -3.47 2.22 1.05
C ASN A 59 -4.76 1.52 1.45
N THR A 60 -5.51 0.89 0.53
CA THR A 60 -6.78 0.28 0.93
C THR A 60 -7.08 -0.95 0.06
N THR A 61 -7.15 -2.12 0.71
CA THR A 61 -7.43 -3.49 0.21
C THR A 61 -6.28 -4.29 -0.43
N SER A 62 -5.24 -3.66 -1.01
CA SER A 62 -3.95 -4.32 -1.34
C SER A 62 -2.94 -4.30 -0.18
N ALA A 63 -3.32 -3.63 0.92
CA ALA A 63 -2.58 -3.49 2.16
C ALA A 63 -2.15 -4.83 2.81
N TRP A 64 -2.72 -5.98 2.44
CA TRP A 64 -2.22 -7.27 2.95
C TRP A 64 -0.78 -7.54 2.50
N GLY A 65 -0.47 -7.42 1.21
CA GLY A 65 0.87 -7.73 0.72
C GLY A 65 1.92 -6.69 1.16
N SER A 66 1.59 -5.39 1.12
CA SER A 66 2.51 -4.33 1.53
C SER A 66 2.65 -4.20 3.06
N ALA A 67 1.62 -4.52 3.86
CA ALA A 67 1.78 -4.66 5.31
C ALA A 67 2.57 -5.92 5.70
N GLN A 68 2.46 -7.00 4.90
CA GLN A 68 3.33 -8.17 5.05
C GLN A 68 4.79 -7.86 4.74
N LEU A 69 5.07 -6.89 3.87
CA LEU A 69 6.42 -6.42 3.62
C LEU A 69 6.89 -5.39 4.64
N ALA A 70 6.05 -4.48 5.14
CA ALA A 70 6.44 -3.48 6.14
C ALA A 70 5.30 -3.22 7.14
N PRO A 71 5.33 -3.80 8.35
CA PRO A 71 4.19 -3.76 9.30
C PRO A 71 4.21 -2.60 10.32
N THR A 72 5.24 -1.74 10.35
CA THR A 72 5.52 -0.81 11.47
C THR A 72 4.76 0.53 11.43
N ALA A 73 3.86 0.79 10.47
CA ALA A 73 3.09 2.03 10.38
C ALA A 73 1.58 1.75 10.33
N SER A 74 0.76 2.57 11.00
CA SER A 74 -0.70 2.40 11.01
C SER A 74 -1.28 2.57 9.61
N THR A 75 -2.27 1.75 9.25
CA THR A 75 -2.97 1.80 7.96
C THR A 75 -3.54 3.20 7.69
N THR A 76 -4.00 3.89 8.73
CA THR A 76 -4.53 5.26 8.68
C THR A 76 -3.45 6.32 8.38
N ALA A 77 -2.20 6.14 8.84
CA ALA A 77 -1.10 7.03 8.49
C ALA A 77 -0.62 6.83 7.04
N ARG A 78 -0.78 5.62 6.50
CA ARG A 78 -0.45 5.31 5.11
C ARG A 78 -1.46 5.89 4.13
N GLU A 79 -2.75 5.88 4.48
CA GLU A 79 -3.88 6.33 3.64
C GLU A 79 -3.68 7.72 3.01
N GLY A 80 -3.03 8.65 3.72
CA GLY A 80 -2.74 9.99 3.20
C GLY A 80 -1.33 10.20 2.61
N SER A 81 -0.36 9.30 2.82
CA SER A 81 1.05 9.53 2.47
C SER A 81 1.57 8.72 1.26
N HIS A 82 0.83 7.69 0.83
CA HIS A 82 1.27 6.74 -0.20
C HIS A 82 0.21 6.45 -1.26
N GLU A 83 -0.56 7.46 -1.63
CA GLU A 83 -1.32 7.41 -2.87
C GLU A 83 -0.33 7.46 -4.05
N ILE A 84 -0.28 6.39 -4.84
CA ILE A 84 0.29 6.47 -6.19
C ILE A 84 -0.65 7.37 -6.97
N SER A 85 -0.28 8.64 -7.13
CA SER A 85 -1.10 9.66 -7.81
C SER A 85 -1.12 9.47 -9.33
N ASP A 86 -0.09 8.83 -9.88
CA ASP A 86 0.14 8.69 -11.32
C ASP A 86 0.09 7.23 -11.78
N GLU A 87 -0.57 7.02 -12.90
CA GLU A 87 -0.65 5.74 -13.58
C GLU A 87 0.77 5.28 -14.01
N CYS A 88 1.14 4.01 -13.76
CA CYS A 88 2.40 3.45 -14.21
C CYS A 88 2.26 2.84 -15.61
N TRP A 89 3.31 2.90 -16.43
CA TRP A 89 3.31 2.22 -17.73
C TRP A 89 3.04 0.72 -17.60
N SER A 90 2.11 0.21 -18.42
CA SER A 90 1.83 -1.21 -18.63
C SER A 90 2.94 -1.91 -19.42
N ILE A 91 2.96 -3.24 -19.38
CA ILE A 91 3.87 -4.06 -20.20
C ILE A 91 3.67 -3.74 -21.68
N THR A 92 2.41 -3.61 -22.11
CA THR A 92 2.06 -3.25 -23.49
C THR A 92 2.62 -1.89 -23.90
N GLU A 93 2.55 -0.88 -23.03
CA GLU A 93 3.10 0.45 -23.31
C GLU A 93 4.62 0.46 -23.37
N TRP A 94 5.28 -0.29 -22.48
CA TRP A 94 6.72 -0.52 -22.57
C TRP A 94 7.10 -1.23 -23.88
N CYS A 95 6.33 -2.22 -24.35
CA CYS A 95 6.64 -2.95 -25.58
C CYS A 95 6.45 -2.11 -26.85
N ASN A 96 5.45 -1.24 -26.85
CA ASN A 96 5.05 -0.45 -28.01
C ASN A 96 5.59 0.99 -27.99
N ASN A 97 6.26 1.39 -26.91
CA ASN A 97 6.72 2.77 -26.69
C ASN A 97 5.57 3.79 -26.85
N THR A 98 4.40 3.47 -26.31
CA THR A 98 3.23 4.35 -26.36
C THR A 98 3.21 5.25 -25.12
N ALA A 99 2.68 6.46 -25.29
CA ALA A 99 2.58 7.42 -24.21
C ALA A 99 1.53 6.98 -23.17
N HIS A 100 1.78 7.29 -21.91
CA HIS A 100 0.88 7.00 -20.80
C HIS A 100 0.55 8.27 -20.03
N GLY A 101 -0.72 8.66 -20.02
CA GLY A 101 -1.21 9.85 -19.34
C GLY A 101 -0.29 11.07 -19.51
N SER A 102 0.08 11.67 -18.38
CA SER A 102 1.04 12.78 -18.28
C SER A 102 2.51 12.35 -18.27
N LEU A 103 2.82 11.06 -18.09
CA LEU A 103 4.19 10.54 -18.03
C LEU A 103 4.86 10.45 -19.42
N GLY A 104 4.06 10.44 -20.49
CA GLY A 104 4.56 10.38 -21.86
C GLY A 104 5.11 9.00 -22.22
N GLN A 105 6.03 8.95 -23.19
CA GLN A 105 6.64 7.71 -23.66
C GLN A 105 7.70 7.18 -22.68
N PRO A 106 7.79 5.85 -22.46
CA PRO A 106 8.64 5.30 -21.41
C PRO A 106 10.15 5.26 -21.75
N TRP A 107 10.53 4.96 -22.99
CA TRP A 107 11.93 4.75 -23.36
C TRP A 107 12.83 6.00 -23.34
N PRO A 108 12.32 7.21 -23.68
CA PRO A 108 13.10 8.44 -23.52
C PRO A 108 13.58 8.68 -22.07
N HIS A 109 12.84 8.23 -21.06
CA HIS A 109 13.27 8.31 -19.64
C HIS A 109 14.51 7.45 -19.34
N LEU A 110 14.80 6.45 -20.18
CA LEU A 110 16.03 5.64 -20.11
C LEU A 110 17.17 6.22 -20.97
N GLY A 111 16.98 7.36 -21.63
CA GLY A 111 17.92 7.93 -22.60
C GLY A 111 17.89 7.23 -23.96
N CYS A 112 16.88 6.39 -24.22
CA CYS A 112 16.70 5.69 -25.49
C CYS A 112 15.73 6.47 -26.38
N ASN A 113 16.26 7.26 -27.32
CA ASN A 113 15.49 8.16 -28.18
C ASN A 113 15.15 7.56 -29.56
N ASN A 114 15.70 6.39 -29.89
CA ASN A 114 15.43 5.71 -31.15
C ASN A 114 15.37 4.17 -30.98
N THR A 115 14.80 3.51 -31.98
CA THR A 115 14.58 2.05 -31.98
C THR A 115 15.88 1.25 -31.80
N THR A 116 17.00 1.74 -32.34
CA THR A 116 18.30 1.07 -32.21
C THR A 116 18.76 1.05 -30.75
N GLN A 117 18.65 2.17 -30.04
CA GLN A 117 18.99 2.28 -28.62
C GLN A 117 18.07 1.42 -27.75
N ILE A 118 16.76 1.44 -28.04
CA ILE A 118 15.76 0.62 -27.35
C ILE A 118 16.10 -0.87 -27.47
N ASN A 119 16.41 -1.34 -28.69
CA ASN A 119 16.75 -2.73 -28.95
C ASN A 119 18.13 -3.13 -28.41
N ALA A 120 19.04 -2.17 -28.24
CA ALA A 120 20.35 -2.40 -27.66
C ALA A 120 20.30 -2.54 -26.13
N TYR A 121 19.33 -1.90 -25.47
CA TYR A 121 19.20 -1.84 -24.02
C TYR A 121 19.06 -3.24 -23.39
N THR A 122 19.86 -3.52 -22.36
CA THR A 122 19.98 -4.86 -21.77
C THR A 122 19.38 -4.96 -20.38
N VAL A 123 19.04 -6.18 -19.98
CA VAL A 123 18.60 -6.49 -18.61
C VAL A 123 19.69 -6.11 -17.60
N GLY A 124 20.97 -6.33 -17.92
CA GLY A 124 22.08 -5.94 -17.05
C GLY A 124 22.12 -4.44 -16.75
N THR A 125 21.82 -3.60 -17.74
CA THR A 125 21.78 -2.13 -17.59
C THR A 125 20.62 -1.68 -16.70
N LEU A 126 19.49 -2.37 -16.76
CA LEU A 126 18.35 -2.10 -15.86
C LEU A 126 18.65 -2.50 -14.41
N TYR A 127 19.34 -3.61 -14.21
CA TYR A 127 19.53 -4.24 -12.90
C TYR A 127 20.83 -3.86 -12.19
N GLN A 128 21.80 -3.19 -12.83
CA GLN A 128 22.81 -2.41 -12.09
C GLN A 128 22.16 -1.13 -11.58
N PRO A 129 22.16 -0.78 -10.27
CA PRO A 129 22.88 -1.33 -9.10
C PRO A 129 22.06 -2.24 -8.17
N TYR A 130 20.83 -2.60 -8.55
CA TYR A 130 19.85 -3.27 -7.68
C TYR A 130 20.11 -4.77 -7.45
N GLY A 131 20.70 -5.46 -8.43
CA GLY A 131 20.87 -6.91 -8.38
C GLY A 131 19.56 -7.70 -8.51
N GLY A 132 19.65 -9.03 -8.40
CA GLY A 132 18.50 -9.94 -8.50
C GLY A 132 17.87 -9.98 -9.89
N ILE A 133 18.62 -10.47 -10.88
CA ILE A 133 18.09 -10.70 -12.24
C ILE A 133 17.03 -11.83 -12.17
N PRO A 134 15.84 -11.67 -12.78
CA PRO A 134 14.79 -12.69 -12.76
C PRO A 134 15.28 -14.04 -13.28
N SER A 135 14.77 -15.13 -12.69
CA SER A 135 15.11 -16.48 -13.09
C SER A 135 14.90 -16.71 -14.60
N GLY A 136 15.88 -17.34 -15.24
CA GLY A 136 15.90 -17.59 -16.68
C GLY A 136 16.33 -16.38 -17.53
N LEU A 137 16.75 -15.25 -16.93
CA LEU A 137 17.37 -14.13 -17.63
C LEU A 137 18.85 -13.99 -17.28
N THR A 138 19.61 -13.41 -18.20
CA THR A 138 21.01 -13.01 -18.03
C THR A 138 21.18 -11.51 -18.31
N SER A 139 22.29 -10.94 -17.86
CA SER A 139 22.62 -9.52 -18.07
C SER A 139 22.73 -9.13 -19.54
N SER A 140 23.05 -10.08 -20.43
CA SER A 140 23.20 -9.84 -21.87
C SER A 140 21.89 -9.87 -22.65
N ASN A 141 20.79 -10.37 -22.06
CA ASN A 141 19.50 -10.39 -22.73
C ASN A 141 19.02 -8.97 -23.05
N LYS A 142 18.42 -8.81 -24.24
CA LYS A 142 17.83 -7.54 -24.68
C LYS A 142 16.50 -7.34 -23.95
N LEU A 143 16.34 -6.18 -23.32
CA LEU A 143 15.19 -5.90 -22.47
C LEU A 143 13.89 -5.91 -23.29
N MET A 144 13.90 -5.26 -24.45
CA MET A 144 12.75 -5.20 -25.37
C MET A 144 12.34 -6.59 -25.88
N ASP A 145 13.31 -7.46 -26.23
CA ASP A 145 13.01 -8.85 -26.62
C ASP A 145 12.31 -9.60 -25.49
N LYS A 146 12.78 -9.46 -24.24
CA LYS A 146 12.21 -10.18 -23.09
C LYS A 146 10.87 -9.61 -22.63
N LEU A 147 10.62 -8.33 -22.81
CA LEU A 147 9.29 -7.75 -22.60
C LEU A 147 8.26 -8.29 -23.61
N LYS A 148 8.66 -8.53 -24.86
CA LYS A 148 7.76 -9.06 -25.90
C LYS A 148 7.60 -10.58 -25.84
N ASN A 149 8.71 -11.30 -25.72
CA ASN A 149 8.80 -12.75 -25.94
C ASN A 149 9.15 -13.55 -24.68
N GLY A 150 9.43 -12.90 -23.55
CA GLY A 150 9.78 -13.59 -22.30
C GLY A 150 8.60 -14.33 -21.67
N THR A 151 8.87 -15.08 -20.60
CA THR A 151 7.80 -15.69 -19.80
C THR A 151 6.99 -14.60 -19.08
N GLN A 152 5.76 -14.92 -18.66
CA GLN A 152 4.91 -13.94 -17.97
C GLN A 152 5.59 -13.39 -16.71
N PHE A 153 6.20 -14.26 -15.92
CA PHE A 153 6.98 -13.86 -14.74
C PHE A 153 8.12 -12.90 -15.10
N GLN A 154 8.89 -13.19 -16.16
CA GLN A 154 9.95 -12.31 -16.63
C GLN A 154 9.42 -10.94 -17.03
N LYS A 155 8.35 -10.89 -17.84
CA LYS A 155 7.73 -9.63 -18.26
C LYS A 155 7.29 -8.80 -17.05
N TYR A 156 6.66 -9.43 -16.07
CA TYR A 156 6.17 -8.78 -14.86
C TYR A 156 7.32 -8.22 -14.02
N MET A 157 8.36 -9.01 -13.78
CA MET A 157 9.53 -8.56 -13.00
C MET A 157 10.29 -7.43 -13.70
N LEU A 158 10.46 -7.50 -15.03
CA LEU A 158 11.10 -6.45 -15.81
C LEU A 158 10.29 -5.15 -15.78
N CYS A 159 8.97 -5.23 -15.99
CA CYS A 159 8.08 -4.08 -15.95
C CYS A 159 8.02 -3.46 -14.54
N ALA A 160 7.90 -4.29 -13.49
CA ALA A 160 7.91 -3.82 -12.10
C ALA A 160 9.20 -3.05 -11.79
N ARG A 161 10.35 -3.55 -12.24
CA ARG A 161 11.65 -2.88 -12.04
C ARG A 161 11.73 -1.56 -12.80
N LEU A 162 11.22 -1.52 -14.03
CA LEU A 162 11.17 -0.31 -14.83
C LEU A 162 10.29 0.76 -14.17
N ASN A 163 9.09 0.39 -13.76
CA ASN A 163 8.16 1.30 -13.09
C ASN A 163 8.73 1.76 -11.74
N ALA A 164 9.32 0.86 -10.95
CA ALA A 164 9.99 1.22 -9.71
C ALA A 164 11.17 2.18 -9.90
N LYS A 165 11.82 2.21 -11.08
CA LYS A 165 12.92 3.15 -11.33
C LYS A 165 12.45 4.60 -11.49
N PHE A 166 11.25 4.80 -12.04
CA PHE A 166 10.78 6.13 -12.46
C PHE A 166 9.58 6.64 -11.67
N VAL A 167 8.75 5.74 -11.16
CA VAL A 167 7.58 6.06 -10.35
C VAL A 167 7.94 5.84 -8.89
N THR A 168 8.29 6.92 -8.19
CA THR A 168 8.80 6.89 -6.80
C THR A 168 7.80 6.26 -5.83
N SER A 169 6.51 6.40 -6.08
CA SER A 169 5.45 5.82 -5.26
C SER A 169 5.44 4.28 -5.32
N VAL A 170 5.82 3.67 -6.44
CA VAL A 170 5.99 2.20 -6.58
C VAL A 170 7.11 1.69 -5.68
N GLN A 171 8.22 2.44 -5.54
CA GLN A 171 9.31 2.04 -4.65
C GLN A 171 8.87 1.90 -3.19
N THR A 172 7.92 2.73 -2.76
CA THR A 172 7.41 2.68 -1.39
C THR A 172 6.77 1.32 -1.09
N CYS A 173 6.08 0.74 -2.06
CA CYS A 173 5.40 -0.54 -1.89
C CYS A 173 6.37 -1.73 -1.95
N LEU A 174 7.56 -1.56 -2.53
CA LEU A 174 8.59 -2.59 -2.70
C LEU A 174 9.71 -2.53 -1.66
N ARG A 175 9.75 -1.53 -0.77
CA ARG A 175 10.82 -1.37 0.22
C ARG A 175 10.35 -1.73 1.63
N ASN A 176 11.13 -2.57 2.30
CA ASN A 176 11.03 -2.82 3.74
C ASN A 176 12.34 -2.39 4.41
N ASN A 177 12.30 -1.48 5.39
CA ASN A 177 13.48 -1.02 6.12
C ASN A 177 14.66 -0.64 5.18
N LEU A 178 14.37 0.12 4.12
CA LEU A 178 15.30 0.53 3.05
C LEU A 178 15.78 -0.58 2.09
N VAL A 179 15.44 -1.84 2.34
CA VAL A 179 15.77 -2.98 1.48
C VAL A 179 14.71 -3.16 0.39
N ASP A 180 15.18 -3.11 -0.86
CA ASP A 180 14.38 -3.45 -2.03
C ASP A 180 14.04 -4.95 -2.03
N GLN A 181 12.76 -5.27 -2.06
CA GLN A 181 12.27 -6.66 -2.02
C GLN A 181 12.22 -7.29 -3.42
N LEU A 182 12.22 -6.51 -4.49
CA LEU A 182 12.10 -7.02 -5.86
C LEU A 182 13.27 -7.95 -6.29
N PRO A 183 14.55 -7.71 -5.90
CA PRO A 183 15.65 -8.65 -6.14
C PRO A 183 15.45 -9.99 -5.44
N LEU A 184 14.80 -10.00 -4.28
CA LEU A 184 14.53 -11.22 -3.51
C LEU A 184 13.42 -12.04 -4.15
N MET A 185 12.47 -11.38 -4.82
CA MET A 185 11.41 -12.02 -5.59
C MET A 185 11.89 -12.60 -6.93
N ALA A 186 13.03 -12.12 -7.45
CA ALA A 186 13.55 -12.48 -8.76
C ALA A 186 13.84 -13.98 -8.95
N GLY A 187 14.13 -14.71 -7.86
CA GLY A 187 14.31 -16.16 -7.88
C GLY A 187 13.04 -16.95 -8.19
N GLY A 188 11.86 -16.32 -8.13
CA GLY A 188 10.56 -16.98 -8.33
C GLY A 188 10.03 -17.73 -7.12
N SER A 189 10.77 -17.68 -6.01
CA SER A 189 10.32 -18.11 -4.68
C SER A 189 10.73 -17.02 -3.69
N TYR A 190 9.79 -16.55 -2.89
CA TYR A 190 10.00 -15.43 -1.99
C TYR A 190 9.32 -15.67 -0.65
N SER A 191 10.05 -15.46 0.45
CA SER A 191 9.47 -15.50 1.80
C SER A 191 9.40 -14.07 2.33
N PRO A 192 8.19 -13.50 2.48
CA PRO A 192 8.05 -12.15 3.04
C PRO A 192 8.67 -12.10 4.45
N PRO A 193 9.53 -11.10 4.75
CA PRO A 193 10.26 -11.03 6.02
C PRO A 193 9.39 -11.09 7.27
N ASN A 194 8.14 -10.63 7.18
CA ASN A 194 7.21 -10.57 8.30
C ASN A 194 6.19 -11.72 8.32
N LEU A 195 6.26 -12.66 7.37
CA LEU A 195 5.41 -13.85 7.34
C LEU A 195 6.27 -15.12 7.48
N LYS A 196 6.49 -15.53 8.72
CA LYS A 196 7.20 -16.78 9.01
C LYS A 196 6.42 -17.98 8.46
N GLY A 197 7.10 -18.81 7.66
CA GLY A 197 6.55 -20.06 7.12
C GLY A 197 5.69 -19.91 5.87
N VAL A 198 5.49 -18.69 5.36
CA VAL A 198 4.80 -18.46 4.09
C VAL A 198 5.84 -18.27 2.98
N VAL A 199 5.72 -19.07 1.92
CA VAL A 199 6.56 -18.97 0.73
C VAL A 199 5.65 -18.65 -0.45
N TRP A 200 5.89 -17.51 -1.10
CA TRP A 200 5.26 -17.12 -2.35
C TRP A 200 5.96 -17.80 -3.52
N ASN A 201 5.17 -18.35 -4.43
CA ASN A 201 5.65 -18.80 -5.73
C ASN A 201 5.57 -17.66 -6.77
N GLN A 202 5.95 -17.94 -8.01
CA GLN A 202 5.90 -16.96 -9.11
C GLN A 202 4.50 -16.37 -9.33
N THR A 203 3.45 -17.17 -9.21
CA THR A 203 2.06 -16.73 -9.35
C THR A 203 1.67 -15.76 -8.24
N ASP A 204 2.01 -16.08 -6.99
CA ASP A 204 1.74 -15.19 -5.85
C ASP A 204 2.48 -13.86 -5.97
N ILE A 205 3.73 -13.90 -6.45
CA ILE A 205 4.53 -12.70 -6.73
C ILE A 205 3.86 -11.87 -7.84
N MET A 206 3.43 -12.49 -8.94
CA MET A 206 2.75 -11.76 -10.02
C MET A 206 1.43 -11.15 -9.54
N ASN A 207 0.64 -11.90 -8.79
CA ASN A 207 -0.61 -11.42 -8.19
C ASN A 207 -0.36 -10.26 -7.25
N TYR A 208 0.72 -10.29 -6.48
CA TYR A 208 1.13 -9.19 -5.63
C TYR A 208 1.45 -7.93 -6.46
N LEU A 209 2.26 -8.06 -7.52
CA LEU A 209 2.65 -6.94 -8.38
C LEU A 209 1.45 -6.30 -9.09
N THR A 210 0.49 -7.10 -9.57
CA THR A 210 -0.73 -6.58 -10.24
C THR A 210 -1.73 -6.01 -9.26
N SER A 211 -1.94 -6.66 -8.12
CA SER A 211 -2.89 -6.17 -7.10
C SER A 211 -2.44 -4.86 -6.47
N ASN A 212 -1.14 -4.57 -6.49
CA ASN A 212 -0.57 -3.30 -6.06
C ASN A 212 -0.31 -2.33 -7.23
N TRP A 213 -0.83 -2.62 -8.42
CA TRP A 213 -0.74 -1.78 -9.61
C TRP A 213 0.68 -1.38 -10.02
N MET A 214 1.67 -2.16 -9.60
CA MET A 214 3.07 -1.94 -9.99
C MET A 214 3.33 -2.36 -11.43
N VAL A 215 2.50 -3.29 -11.92
CA VAL A 215 2.54 -3.86 -13.27
C VAL A 215 1.11 -4.04 -13.75
N GLN A 216 0.85 -3.60 -14.98
CA GLN A 216 -0.35 -3.93 -15.72
C GLN A 216 0.07 -4.67 -17.01
N PRO A 217 -0.68 -5.71 -17.44
CA PRO A 217 -0.42 -6.40 -18.70
C PRO A 217 -0.53 -5.47 -19.93
#